data_AF-A0A349XVZ6-F1
#
_entry.id   AF-A0A349XVZ6-F1
#
_cell.length_a   1.000
_cell.length_b   1.000
_cell.length_c   1.000
_cell.angle_alpha   90.00
_cell.angle_beta   90.00
_cell.angle_gamma   90.00
#
_symmetry.space_group_name_H-M   'P 1'
#
loop_
_entity.id
_entity.type
_entity.pdbx_description
1 polymer ?
#
loop_
_entity_poly.entity_id
_entity_poly.type
_entity_poly.pdbx_seq_one_letter_code
_entity_poly.pdbx_strand_id
1 'polypeptide(L)' 'MKLIKIGFGLLLICGALYVVLGEQLSGASANAFINARLTTIRAPIAGKIELISRPLGAQVAQGDPLGSLEDPLVDG' A
#
# COMPACT_ATOMS: atom_id res chain seq x y z
N MET A 1 52.18 10.98 14.82
CA MET A 1 51.68 9.58 14.67
C MET A 1 50.40 9.28 15.45
N LYS A 2 50.25 9.71 16.72
CA LYS A 2 49.06 9.41 17.53
C LYS A 2 47.77 10.07 17.02
N LEU A 3 47.83 11.35 16.67
CA LEU A 3 46.71 12.10 16.05
C LEU A 3 46.26 11.51 14.70
N ILE A 4 47.21 11.10 13.86
CA ILE A 4 46.91 10.47 12.56
C ILE A 4 46.18 9.14 12.78
N LYS A 5 46.62 8.31 13.73
CA LYS A 5 45.95 7.05 14.08
C LYS A 5 44.53 7.28 14.60
N ILE A 6 44.34 8.30 15.45
CA ILE A 6 43.00 8.67 15.96
C ILE A 6 42.10 9.16 14.82
N GLY A 7 42.61 10.04 13.94
CA GLY A 7 41.84 10.54 12.80
C GLY A 7 41.44 9.43 11.83
N PHE A 8 42.34 8.48 11.57
CA PHE A 8 42.04 7.33 10.71
C PHE A 8 41.00 6.39 11.33
N GLY A 9 41.09 6.14 12.65
CA GLY A 9 40.09 5.37 13.38
C GLY A 9 38.71 6.04 13.34
N LEU A 10 38.66 7.36 13.53
CA LEU A 10 37.41 8.12 13.45
C LEU A 10 36.80 8.04 12.04
N LEU A 11 37.62 8.14 11.00
CA LEU A 11 37.17 8.04 9.61
C LEU A 11 36.58 6.66 9.31
N LEU A 12 37.21 5.58 9.80
CA LEU A 12 36.68 4.23 9.66
C LEU A 12 35.34 4.07 10.38
N ILE A 13 35.21 4.60 11.59
CA ILE A 13 33.95 4.56 12.36
C ILE A 13 32.84 5.32 11.61
N CYS A 14 33.12 6.53 11.14
CA CYS A 14 32.14 7.31 10.38
C CYS A 14 31.73 6.61 9.08
N GLY A 15 32.68 6.00 8.36
CA GLY A 15 32.39 5.23 7.15
C GLY A 15 31.50 4.02 7.43
N ALA A 16 31.78 3.27 8.50
CA ALA A 16 30.94 2.13 8.91
C ALA A 16 29.52 2.57 9.29
N LEU A 17 29.38 3.65 10.08
CA LEU A 17 28.08 4.21 10.45
C LEU A 17 27.28 4.67 9.22
N TYR A 18 27.94 5.29 8.24
CA TYR A 18 27.30 5.73 7.01
C TYR A 18 26.68 4.55 6.24
N VAL A 19 27.41 3.44 6.10
CA VAL A 19 26.92 2.24 5.41
C VAL A 19 25.72 1.65 6.15
N VAL A 20 25.83 1.44 7.47
CA VAL A 20 24.76 0.86 8.28
C VAL A 20 23.49 1.71 8.23
N LEU A 21 23.60 3.05 8.30
CA LEU A 21 22.46 3.94 8.19
C LEU A 21 21.79 3.85 6.81
N GLY A 22 22.58 3.78 5.73
CA GLY A 22 22.06 3.62 4.38
C GLY A 22 21.28 2.31 4.20
N GLU A 23 21.83 1.20 4.70
CA GLU A 23 21.18 -0.11 4.64
C GLU A 23 19.87 -0.14 5.45
N GLN A 24 19.88 0.40 6.67
CA GLN A 24 18.70 0.41 7.53
C GLN A 24 17.56 1.28 6.96
N LEU A 25 17.88 2.42 6.35
CA LEU A 25 16.89 3.27 5.69
C LEU A 25 16.30 2.63 4.43
N SER A 26 17.13 1.94 3.66
CA SER A 26 16.68 1.16 2.49
C SER A 26 15.77 0.01 2.92
N GLY A 27 16.15 -0.76 3.94
CA GLY A 27 15.35 -1.84 4.50
C GLY A 27 14.02 -1.37 5.11
N ALA A 28 14.01 -0.23 5.81
CA ALA A 28 12.78 0.33 6.37
C ALA A 28 11.78 0.74 5.28
N SER A 29 12.27 1.32 4.18
CA SER A 29 11.42 1.80 3.07
C SER A 29 10.88 0.64 2.23
N ALA A 30 11.70 -0.40 2.00
CA ALA A 30 11.30 -1.58 1.23
C ALA A 30 10.19 -2.41 1.90
N ASN A 31 10.03 -2.28 3.22
CA ASN A 31 9.02 -2.99 4.00
C ASN A 31 7.78 -2.15 4.34
N ALA A 32 7.62 -0.98 3.72
CA ALA A 32 6.44 -0.16 3.92
C ALA A 32 5.25 -0.73 3.12
N PHE A 33 4.27 -1.30 3.83
CA PHE A 33 3.03 -1.83 3.23
C PHE A 33 1.80 -1.14 3.81
N ILE A 34 0.82 -0.85 2.96
CA ILE A 34 -0.50 -0.40 3.39
C ILE A 34 -1.40 -1.64 3.51
N ASN A 35 -1.81 -1.98 4.73
CA ASN A 35 -2.81 -3.03 4.95
C ASN A 35 -4.22 -2.46 4.71
N ALA A 36 -4.75 -2.65 3.49
CA ALA A 36 -6.11 -2.23 3.15
C ALA A 36 -7.12 -3.29 3.60
N ARG A 37 -8.16 -2.88 4.34
CA ARG A 37 -9.29 -3.77 4.64
C ARG A 37 -10.12 -3.96 3.38
N LEU A 38 -10.25 -5.21 2.95
CA LEU A 38 -11.09 -5.60 1.83
C LEU A 38 -12.39 -6.22 2.36
N THR A 39 -13.48 -5.97 1.63
CA THR A 39 -14.77 -6.63 1.86
C THR A 39 -15.40 -6.95 0.51
N THR A 40 -16.19 -8.02 0.48
CA THR A 40 -16.96 -8.40 -0.70
C THR A 40 -18.41 -8.00 -0.48
N ILE A 41 -18.98 -7.29 -1.44
CA ILE A 41 -20.41 -7.01 -1.50
C ILE A 41 -21.11 -8.12 -2.28
N ARG A 42 -22.33 -8.46 -1.88
CA ARG A 42 -23.12 -9.49 -2.54
C ARG A 42 -24.56 -9.00 -2.70
N ALA A 43 -25.13 -9.21 -3.88
CA ALA A 43 -26.55 -9.01 -4.11
C ALA A 43 -27.38 -10.16 -3.50
N PRO A 44 -28.53 -9.88 -2.87
CA PRO A 44 -29.39 -10.90 -2.27
C PRO A 44 -30.20 -11.70 -3.30
N ILE A 45 -30.26 -11.25 -4.55
CA ILE A 45 -31.01 -11.86 -5.66
C ILE A 45 -30.08 -12.22 -6.82
N ALA A 46 -30.53 -13.13 -7.68
CA ALA A 46 -29.86 -13.43 -8.94
C ALA A 46 -30.20 -12.34 -9.98
N GLY A 47 -29.32 -12.15 -10.96
CA GLY A 47 -29.55 -11.17 -12.02
C GLY A 47 -28.31 -10.88 -12.84
N LYS A 48 -28.46 -9.99 -13.82
CA LYS A 48 -27.38 -9.42 -14.62
C LYS A 48 -26.86 -8.17 -13.94
N ILE A 49 -25.55 -8.10 -13.70
CA ILE A 49 -24.92 -6.98 -13.00
C ILE A 49 -24.28 -6.02 -14.00
N GLU A 50 -24.50 -4.72 -13.80
CA GLU A 50 -23.78 -3.66 -14.48
C GLU A 50 -23.10 -2.77 -13.43
N LEU A 51 -21.77 -2.71 -13.47
CA LEU A 51 -20.99 -1.97 -12.48
C LEU A 51 -20.67 -0.56 -12.99
N ILE A 52 -20.75 0.43 -12.10
CA ILE A 52 -20.34 1.79 -12.41
C ILE A 52 -18.80 1.82 -12.46
N SER A 53 -18.24 2.28 -13.58
CA SER A 53 -16.80 2.43 -13.72
C SER A 53 -16.28 3.53 -12.78
N ARG A 54 -15.32 3.17 -11.92
CA ARG A 54 -14.61 4.09 -11.02
C ARG A 54 -13.10 3.89 -11.16
N PRO A 55 -12.28 4.95 -11.07
CA PRO A 55 -10.83 4.81 -11.06
C PRO A 55 -10.36 4.05 -9.81
N LEU A 56 -9.19 3.41 -9.91
CA LEU A 56 -8.57 2.75 -8.77
C LEU A 56 -8.31 3.75 -7.64
N GLY A 57 -8.64 3.37 -6.41
CA GLY A 57 -8.51 4.24 -5.24
C GLY A 57 -9.63 5.30 -5.10
N ALA A 58 -10.67 5.28 -5.94
CA ALA A 58 -11.84 6.12 -5.76
C ALA A 58 -12.48 5.88 -4.39
N GLN A 59 -12.88 6.97 -3.72
CA GLN A 59 -13.62 6.88 -2.48
C GLN A 59 -15.06 6.43 -2.74
N VAL A 60 -15.61 5.67 -1.79
CA VAL A 60 -17.02 5.26 -1.77
C VAL A 60 -17.61 5.61 -0.40
N ALA A 61 -18.82 6.14 -0.38
CA ALA A 61 -19.56 6.44 0.84
C ALA A 61 -20.65 5.40 1.09
N GLN A 62 -21.16 5.34 2.33
CA GLN A 62 -22.32 4.52 2.64
C GLN A 62 -23.53 5.02 1.84
N GLY A 63 -24.22 4.11 1.17
CA GLY A 63 -25.37 4.43 0.31
C GLY A 63 -24.99 4.78 -1.12
N ASP A 64 -23.70 4.85 -1.46
CA ASP A 64 -23.28 5.03 -2.85
C ASP A 64 -23.74 3.84 -3.71
N PRO A 65 -24.36 4.10 -4.87
CA PRO A 65 -24.60 3.04 -5.84
C PRO A 65 -23.26 2.55 -6.41
N LEU A 66 -23.07 1.23 -6.38
CA LEU A 66 -21.88 0.56 -6.92
C LEU A 66 -22.15 -0.05 -8.31
N GLY A 67 -23.43 -0.22 -8.64
CA GLY A 67 -23.90 -0.80 -9.89
C GLY A 67 -25.42 -0.97 -9.84
N SER A 68 -25.96 -1.49 -10.92
CA SER A 68 -27.33 -1.98 -11.03
C SER A 68 -27.35 -3.50 -11.19
N LEU A 69 -28.47 -4.09 -10.83
CA LEU A 69 -28.76 -5.51 -11.02
C LEU A 69 -30.18 -5.62 -11.58
N GLU A 70 -30.34 -6.38 -12.66
CA GLU A 70 -31.64 -6.66 -13.28
C GLU A 70 -31.90 -8.17 -13.26
N ASP A 71 -33.08 -8.60 -12.80
CA ASP A 71 -33.50 -10.00 -12.86
C ASP A 71 -34.52 -10.18 -14.00
N PRO A 72 -34.12 -10.73 -15.17
CA PRO A 72 -35.00 -10.87 -16.31
C PRO A 72 -36.21 -11.78 -16.07
N LEU A 73 -36.17 -12.62 -15.03
CA LEU A 73 -37.27 -13.54 -14.72
C LEU A 73 -38.39 -12.85 -13.94
N VAL A 74 -38.09 -11.78 -13.21
CA VAL A 74 -39.04 -11.05 -12.35
C VAL A 74 -39.41 -9.69 -12.93
N ASP A 75 -38.47 -8.99 -13.57
CA ASP A 75 -38.62 -7.61 -14.02
C ASP A 75 -39.12 -7.46 -15.48
N GLY A 76 -39.28 -8.57 -16.20
CA GLY A 76 -39.65 -8.64 -17.63
C GLY A 76 -41.12 -8.89 -17.92
#